data_AF-A0A285CC76-F1
#
_entry.id   AF-A0A285CC76-F1
#
_cell.length_a   1.000
_cell.length_b   1.000
_cell.length_c   1.000
_cell.angle_alpha   90.00
_cell.angle_beta   90.00
_cell.angle_gamma   90.00
#
_symmetry.space_group_name_H-M   'P 1'
#
loop_
_entity.id
_entity.type
_entity.pdbx_description
1 polymer ?
#
loop_
_entity_poly.entity_id
_entity_poly.type
_entity_poly.pdbx_seq_one_letter_code
_entity_poly.pdbx_strand_id
1 'polypeptide(L)'
;MPGNPRTTRSETHGRRFTSRRALAFLSGALLMSASLTLTAPQAGAAVAEPAPSSVAAEDFQQATLAKGEPEVGEPMSLAVLPDRSVLHTSRVLGHDSHGHPVTSAHGCTGTIQTSADGGHDEDANIFGVLDAEYTDGGGGGQAALTTHDQSVLQPRHRQAEHFGTSSGVSVIAKSAAHGGNTVGDIDTGDWIAFTPYVLSDAKSVTARISSGGAGGTLEVRAGSSTGTLLGTATVPVTGGWENFQDVTADLSRAPRGTTSLYLVFKGGTGNGALFDVDDFTFTTG
;
A
#
# COMPACT_ATOMS: atom_id res chain seq x y z
N MET A 1 -31.53 -57.92 -22.01
CA MET A 1 -30.49 -58.96 -22.14
C MET A 1 -29.47 -58.48 -23.15
N PRO A 2 -28.15 -58.50 -22.90
CA PRO A 2 -27.35 -58.19 -21.71
C PRO A 2 -26.60 -56.83 -21.91
N GLY A 3 -26.02 -56.11 -20.96
CA GLY A 3 -25.35 -56.48 -19.72
C GLY A 3 -23.84 -56.65 -19.97
N ASN A 4 -22.99 -55.68 -19.59
CA ASN A 4 -21.72 -56.02 -18.94
C ASN A 4 -21.10 -54.84 -18.15
N PRO A 5 -20.42 -55.10 -17.01
CA PRO A 5 -20.20 -54.15 -15.94
C PRO A 5 -18.72 -53.73 -15.73
N ARG A 6 -18.58 -52.92 -14.68
CA ARG A 6 -17.41 -52.42 -13.95
C ARG A 6 -16.29 -53.42 -13.59
N THR A 7 -15.08 -52.84 -13.50
CA THR A 7 -13.99 -53.06 -12.49
C THR A 7 -13.27 -54.42 -12.53
N THR A 8 -11.95 -54.57 -12.35
CA THR A 8 -11.03 -54.07 -11.33
C THR A 8 -9.59 -54.37 -11.80
N ARG A 9 -8.56 -53.62 -11.37
CA ARG A 9 -7.33 -54.26 -10.88
C ARG A 9 -6.60 -53.36 -9.89
N SER A 10 -6.43 -53.95 -8.72
CA SER A 10 -5.65 -53.52 -7.56
C SER A 10 -4.18 -53.84 -7.79
N GLU A 11 -3.27 -52.92 -7.49
CA GLU A 11 -1.90 -53.26 -7.12
C GLU A 11 -1.49 -52.48 -5.87
N THR A 12 -1.28 -53.24 -4.81
CA THR A 12 -0.61 -52.87 -3.57
C THR A 12 0.89 -53.14 -3.71
N HIS A 13 1.73 -52.20 -3.28
CA HIS A 13 3.07 -52.58 -2.80
C HIS A 13 3.52 -51.70 -1.64
N GLY A 14 3.97 -52.37 -0.59
CA GLY A 14 4.20 -51.80 0.73
C GLY A 14 5.56 -51.15 0.94
N ARG A 15 5.55 -50.23 1.91
CA ARG A 15 6.54 -49.94 2.96
C ARG A 15 8.01 -50.29 2.69
N ARG A 16 8.90 -49.32 2.95
CA ARG A 16 9.89 -49.39 4.06
C ARG A 16 10.52 -48.03 4.39
N PHE A 17 10.68 -47.82 5.69
CA PHE A 17 11.39 -46.75 6.40
C PHE A 17 12.88 -46.69 6.03
N THR A 18 13.48 -45.50 6.13
CA THR A 18 14.66 -45.26 7.01
C THR A 18 14.88 -43.76 7.25
N SER A 19 14.80 -43.37 8.52
CA SER A 19 15.29 -42.13 9.11
C SER A 19 16.79 -42.25 9.42
N ARG A 20 17.56 -41.15 9.26
CA ARG A 20 18.87 -40.91 9.89
C ARG A 20 19.40 -39.52 9.50
N ARG A 21 19.72 -38.69 10.51
CA ARG A 21 20.87 -37.76 10.61
C ARG A 21 20.69 -36.98 11.92
N ALA A 22 21.41 -37.31 12.99
CA ALA A 22 22.83 -37.05 13.30
C ALA A 22 22.97 -35.78 14.16
N LEU A 23 23.16 -36.02 15.46
CA LEU A 23 23.49 -35.08 16.53
C LEU A 23 24.96 -34.62 16.37
N ALA A 24 25.23 -33.33 16.52
CA ALA A 24 26.59 -32.79 16.57
C ALA A 24 26.87 -32.13 17.93
N PHE A 25 28.04 -32.44 18.49
CA PHE A 25 28.56 -32.03 19.78
C PHE A 25 28.93 -30.53 19.82
N LEU A 26 28.67 -29.85 20.94
CA LEU A 26 29.32 -28.61 21.33
C LEU A 26 30.27 -28.89 22.51
N SER A 27 31.57 -28.68 22.29
CA SER A 27 32.59 -28.58 23.34
C SER A 27 33.01 -27.12 23.47
N GLY A 28 33.23 -26.69 24.71
CA GLY A 28 33.31 -25.28 25.09
C GLY A 28 34.67 -24.62 24.96
N ALA A 29 34.73 -23.39 25.46
CA ALA A 29 35.93 -22.78 26.02
C ALA A 29 35.51 -21.53 26.81
N LEU A 30 35.70 -21.61 28.12
CA LEU A 30 35.59 -20.51 29.09
C LEU A 30 36.86 -19.66 28.98
N LEU A 31 36.74 -18.37 28.66
CA LEU A 31 37.85 -17.42 28.68
C LEU A 31 37.59 -16.36 29.75
N MET A 32 38.35 -16.49 30.83
CA MET A 32 38.61 -15.47 31.83
C MET A 32 39.50 -14.38 31.23
N SER A 33 39.11 -13.13 31.35
CA SER A 33 40.00 -11.99 31.11
C SER A 33 39.80 -10.93 32.18
N ALA A 34 40.93 -10.60 32.81
CA ALA A 34 41.11 -9.80 34.00
C ALA A 34 40.76 -8.31 33.79
N SER A 35 40.16 -7.72 34.81
CA SER A 35 39.89 -6.29 34.91
C SER A 35 41.18 -5.52 35.21
N LEU A 36 41.59 -4.64 34.29
CA LEU A 36 42.62 -3.63 34.53
C LEU A 36 41.94 -2.25 34.61
N THR A 37 41.89 -1.68 35.81
CA THR A 37 41.31 -0.35 36.05
C THR A 37 42.35 0.72 35.71
N LEU A 38 42.13 1.47 34.63
CA LEU A 38 42.85 2.71 34.32
C LEU A 38 42.01 3.91 34.75
N THR A 39 42.49 4.68 35.71
CA THR A 39 41.93 5.98 36.11
C THR A 39 42.41 7.07 35.14
N ALA A 40 41.48 7.72 34.44
CA ALA A 40 41.73 8.94 33.67
C ALA A 40 41.15 10.17 34.40
N PRO A 41 41.76 11.37 34.26
CA PRO A 41 41.41 12.56 35.02
C PRO A 41 40.09 13.22 34.59
N GLN A 42 39.43 13.88 35.54
CA GLN A 42 38.26 14.73 35.33
C GLN A 42 38.61 15.92 34.43
N ALA A 43 37.87 16.07 33.32
CA ALA A 43 37.73 17.30 32.56
C ALA A 43 36.28 17.82 32.71
N GLY A 44 36.14 19.14 32.79
CA GLY A 44 35.00 19.86 33.35
C GLY A 44 33.62 19.62 32.72
N ALA A 45 32.60 19.96 33.50
CA ALA A 45 31.19 19.90 33.13
C ALA A 45 30.90 20.79 31.92
N ALA A 46 30.66 20.15 30.77
CA ALA A 46 29.87 20.73 29.70
C ALA A 46 28.40 20.41 29.97
N VAL A 47 27.55 21.42 29.86
CA VAL A 47 26.09 21.30 29.93
C VAL A 47 25.64 20.32 28.83
N ALA A 48 25.04 19.20 29.23
CA ALA A 48 24.51 18.21 28.31
C ALA A 48 23.30 18.79 27.56
N GLU A 49 23.41 18.91 26.24
CA GLU A 49 22.21 18.96 25.39
C GLU A 49 21.45 17.63 25.54
N PRO A 50 20.11 17.66 25.61
CA PRO A 50 19.34 16.44 25.67
C PRO A 50 19.57 15.65 24.38
N ALA A 51 19.95 14.37 24.53
CA ALA A 51 20.02 13.45 23.41
C ALA A 51 18.67 13.44 22.68
N PRO A 52 18.65 13.48 21.33
CA PRO A 52 17.41 13.24 20.62
C PRO A 52 16.95 11.82 20.98
N SER A 53 15.75 11.77 21.57
CA SER A 53 14.98 10.54 21.75
C SER A 53 14.99 9.75 20.45
N SER A 54 15.46 8.51 20.50
CA SER A 54 15.29 7.54 19.42
C SER A 54 13.80 7.30 19.21
N VAL A 55 13.19 8.08 18.31
CA VAL A 55 11.87 7.75 17.75
C VAL A 55 12.02 6.45 16.98
N ALA A 56 11.18 5.49 17.35
CA ALA A 56 11.18 4.14 16.83
C ALA A 56 11.06 4.15 15.30
N ALA A 57 11.89 3.35 14.64
CA ALA A 57 12.00 3.25 13.19
C ALA A 57 10.86 2.43 12.53
N GLU A 58 9.72 2.24 13.19
CA GLU A 58 8.79 1.14 12.85
C GLU A 58 7.55 1.55 12.04
N ASP A 59 7.24 2.84 11.83
CA ASP A 59 6.02 3.25 11.08
C ASP A 59 6.29 4.01 9.77
N PHE A 60 7.52 3.97 9.26
CA PHE A 60 7.87 4.68 8.02
C PHE A 60 7.92 3.75 6.82
N GLN A 61 7.15 4.09 5.78
CA GLN A 61 7.32 3.51 4.47
C GLN A 61 8.39 4.28 3.71
N GLN A 62 9.57 3.69 3.60
CA GLN A 62 10.58 4.16 2.68
C GLN A 62 10.12 3.89 1.24
N ALA A 63 9.57 4.90 0.57
CA ALA A 63 9.38 4.85 -0.88
C ALA A 63 10.74 5.10 -1.55
N THR A 64 11.43 4.03 -1.96
CA THR A 64 12.68 4.15 -2.70
C THR A 64 12.39 4.63 -4.13
N LEU A 65 12.64 5.91 -4.41
CA LEU A 65 12.35 6.52 -5.70
C LEU A 65 13.34 6.11 -6.82
N ALA A 66 14.50 5.55 -6.47
CA ALA A 66 15.40 4.84 -7.39
C ALA A 66 16.35 3.91 -6.61
N LYS A 67 16.48 2.63 -7.01
CA LYS A 67 17.38 1.63 -6.39
C LYS A 67 18.77 1.56 -7.07
N GLY A 68 19.30 2.71 -7.47
CA GLY A 68 20.58 2.80 -8.17
C GLY A 68 20.58 2.13 -9.56
N GLU A 69 21.75 2.13 -10.19
CA GLU A 69 21.96 1.70 -11.59
C GLU A 69 21.47 0.28 -11.97
N PRO A 70 21.40 -0.73 -11.07
CA PRO A 70 20.97 -2.08 -11.46
C PRO A 70 19.46 -2.37 -11.33
N GLU A 71 18.66 -1.53 -10.65
CA GLU A 71 17.20 -1.71 -10.50
C GLU A 71 16.45 -0.39 -10.74
N VAL A 72 16.22 -0.08 -12.01
CA VAL A 72 15.47 1.12 -12.43
C VAL A 72 13.97 0.89 -12.19
N GLY A 73 13.37 1.68 -11.29
CA GLY A 73 11.91 1.89 -11.25
C GLY A 73 11.42 2.57 -12.53
N GLU A 74 10.12 2.81 -12.64
CA GLU A 74 9.61 3.61 -13.77
C GLU A 74 10.32 4.96 -13.84
N PRO A 75 10.87 5.35 -15.01
CA PRO A 75 11.62 6.59 -15.12
C PRO A 75 10.65 7.78 -14.99
N MET A 76 10.65 8.43 -13.84
CA MET A 76 10.29 9.84 -13.78
C MET A 76 11.50 10.64 -14.30
N SER A 77 11.45 11.10 -15.55
CA SER A 77 12.52 11.92 -16.11
C SER A 77 12.46 13.30 -15.46
N LEU A 78 13.33 13.55 -14.48
CA LEU A 78 13.69 14.89 -14.07
C LEU A 78 14.88 15.35 -14.91
N ALA A 79 14.66 16.27 -15.85
CA ALA A 79 15.75 16.83 -16.65
C ALA A 79 16.49 17.91 -15.85
N VAL A 80 17.76 17.66 -15.55
CA VAL A 80 18.69 18.67 -15.03
C VAL A 80 19.27 19.43 -16.21
N LEU A 81 19.09 20.76 -16.23
CA LEU A 81 19.64 21.61 -17.28
C LEU A 81 21.14 21.89 -17.05
N PRO A 82 21.91 22.18 -18.12
CA PRO A 82 23.34 22.47 -18.03
C PRO A 82 23.73 23.65 -17.11
N ASP A 83 22.76 24.47 -16.70
CA ASP A 83 22.94 25.68 -15.89
C ASP A 83 22.74 25.47 -14.37
N ARG A 84 22.45 24.24 -13.91
CA ARG A 84 22.24 23.88 -12.50
C ARG A 84 20.99 24.48 -11.83
N SER A 85 20.03 24.98 -12.60
CA SER A 85 18.69 25.36 -12.10
C SER A 85 17.87 24.12 -11.71
N VAL A 86 16.98 24.26 -10.70
CA VAL A 86 16.22 23.11 -10.18
C VAL A 86 14.80 23.42 -9.70
N LEU A 87 13.90 22.51 -10.09
CA LEU A 87 12.72 21.98 -9.38
C LEU A 87 12.54 22.44 -7.92
N HIS A 88 11.49 23.22 -7.66
CA HIS A 88 10.89 23.32 -6.34
C HIS A 88 10.00 22.09 -6.15
N THR A 89 10.42 21.15 -5.31
CA THR A 89 9.55 20.03 -4.91
C THR A 89 8.85 20.38 -3.61
N SER A 90 7.53 20.52 -3.62
CA SER A 90 6.72 20.68 -2.42
C SER A 90 5.83 19.46 -2.17
N ARG A 91 5.72 19.01 -0.91
CA ARG A 91 4.65 18.06 -0.52
C ARG A 91 3.42 18.86 -0.19
N VAL A 92 2.39 18.71 -0.98
CA VAL A 92 1.08 19.28 -0.77
C VAL A 92 0.21 18.19 -0.11
N LEU A 93 -0.31 18.44 1.09
CA LEU A 93 -1.34 17.58 1.67
C LEU A 93 -2.65 17.89 0.95
N GLY A 94 -3.09 16.96 0.10
CA GLY A 94 -4.35 17.09 -0.64
C GLY A 94 -5.52 16.53 0.15
N HIS A 95 -6.68 17.20 0.08
CA HIS A 95 -7.97 16.62 0.44
C HIS A 95 -9.03 17.07 -0.56
N ASP A 96 -9.96 16.17 -0.88
CA ASP A 96 -11.04 16.33 -1.85
C ASP A 96 -10.56 16.71 -3.27
N SER A 97 -10.16 17.97 -3.47
CA SER A 97 -9.78 18.56 -4.76
C SER A 97 -8.65 19.60 -4.71
N HIS A 98 -8.10 19.93 -3.54
CA HIS A 98 -7.01 20.90 -3.41
C HIS A 98 -6.03 20.48 -2.31
N GLY A 99 -4.92 21.20 -2.14
CA GLY A 99 -4.03 20.92 -1.01
C GLY A 99 -3.17 22.09 -0.56
N HIS A 100 -2.46 21.87 0.55
CA HIS A 100 -1.61 22.85 1.20
C HIS A 100 -0.13 22.42 1.21
N PRO A 101 0.83 23.30 0.83
CA PRO A 101 2.26 23.00 0.93
C PRO A 101 2.70 22.75 2.37
N VAL A 102 3.38 21.62 2.61
CA VAL A 102 3.83 21.15 3.95
C VAL A 102 5.34 21.30 4.09
N THR A 103 6.10 20.98 3.06
CA THR A 103 7.57 21.10 3.02
C THR A 103 8.04 21.39 1.61
N SER A 104 9.16 22.09 1.46
CA SER A 104 9.80 22.36 0.16
C SER A 104 11.30 22.11 0.20
N ALA A 105 11.86 21.73 -0.95
CA ALA A 105 13.31 21.60 -1.15
C ALA A 105 13.70 22.18 -2.52
N HIS A 106 14.93 22.71 -2.59
CA HIS A 106 15.55 23.24 -3.81
C HIS A 106 16.83 22.45 -4.11
N GLY A 107 17.05 22.04 -5.36
CA GLY A 107 18.25 21.29 -5.77
C GLY A 107 17.94 20.01 -6.55
N CYS A 108 18.87 19.51 -7.38
CA CYS A 108 18.66 18.37 -8.30
C CYS A 108 18.29 17.08 -7.56
N THR A 109 18.51 17.09 -6.26
CA THR A 109 18.16 16.09 -5.27
C THR A 109 17.69 16.82 -4.03
N GLY A 110 16.64 16.33 -3.39
CA GLY A 110 16.14 16.87 -2.13
C GLY A 110 15.49 15.78 -1.30
N THR A 111 15.42 16.01 0.01
CA THR A 111 14.65 15.16 0.91
C THR A 111 13.41 15.94 1.34
N ILE A 112 12.24 15.39 1.07
CA ILE A 112 10.97 15.95 1.52
C ILE A 112 10.59 15.20 2.79
N GLN A 113 10.58 15.90 3.93
CA GLN A 113 10.11 15.30 5.17
C GLN A 113 8.59 15.17 5.10
N THR A 114 8.12 13.95 5.27
CA THR A 114 6.69 13.64 5.37
C THR A 114 6.31 13.69 6.84
N SER A 115 5.75 14.79 7.29
CA SER A 115 5.17 14.84 8.64
C SER A 115 3.93 13.94 8.68
N ALA A 116 3.74 13.19 9.77
CA ALA A 116 2.42 12.68 10.10
C ALA A 116 1.50 13.88 10.24
N ASP A 117 0.45 13.90 9.45
CA ASP A 117 -0.53 14.96 9.53
C ASP A 117 -1.28 14.83 10.86
N GLY A 118 -0.97 15.72 11.81
CA GLY A 118 -1.57 15.69 13.14
C GLY A 118 -2.93 16.39 13.21
N GLY A 119 -3.41 16.96 12.10
CA GLY A 119 -4.64 17.77 12.05
C GLY A 119 -5.86 17.03 11.51
N HIS A 120 -5.68 15.86 10.91
CA HIS A 120 -6.74 15.11 10.24
C HIS A 120 -6.91 13.73 10.87
N ASP A 121 -8.15 13.24 10.84
CA ASP A 121 -8.52 11.90 11.28
C ASP A 121 -7.92 10.81 10.36
N GLU A 122 -7.70 9.60 10.87
CA GLU A 122 -7.10 8.48 10.13
C GLU A 122 -7.94 8.03 8.93
N ASP A 123 -9.25 8.31 8.96
CA ASP A 123 -10.22 7.94 7.93
C ASP A 123 -10.46 9.06 6.91
N ALA A 124 -9.76 10.18 7.04
CA ALA A 124 -9.88 11.30 6.12
C ALA A 124 -9.40 10.96 4.70
N ASN A 125 -10.03 11.55 3.69
CA ASN A 125 -9.59 11.42 2.29
C ASN A 125 -8.36 12.29 2.00
N ILE A 126 -7.23 11.94 2.62
CA ILE A 126 -5.97 12.66 2.50
C ILE A 126 -4.95 11.89 1.66
N PHE A 127 -4.23 12.61 0.80
CA PHE A 127 -3.19 12.03 -0.03
C PHE A 127 -2.01 13.00 -0.16
N GLY A 128 -0.81 12.44 -0.36
CA GLY A 128 0.36 13.25 -0.61
C GLY A 128 0.37 13.70 -2.06
N VAL A 129 0.66 14.96 -2.33
CA VAL A 129 0.96 15.45 -3.68
C VAL A 129 2.39 15.96 -3.67
N LEU A 130 3.20 15.53 -4.62
CA LEU A 130 4.52 16.11 -4.87
C LEU A 130 4.36 17.08 -6.04
N ASP A 131 4.50 18.37 -5.78
CA ASP A 131 4.46 19.42 -6.80
C ASP A 131 5.87 19.86 -7.13
N ALA A 132 6.18 19.93 -8.42
CA ALA A 132 7.52 20.09 -8.94
C ALA A 132 7.56 21.28 -9.90
N GLU A 133 8.06 22.43 -9.46
CA GLU A 133 8.01 23.69 -10.22
C GLU A 133 9.37 24.09 -10.82
N TYR A 134 9.39 24.57 -12.06
CA TYR A 134 10.56 25.13 -12.74
C TYR A 134 10.25 26.52 -13.32
N THR A 135 11.15 27.48 -13.09
CA THR A 135 11.10 28.80 -13.73
C THR A 135 12.28 28.95 -14.68
N ASP A 136 12.00 29.26 -15.96
CA ASP A 136 13.02 29.49 -16.96
C ASP A 136 13.70 30.86 -16.81
N GLY A 137 14.77 31.10 -17.57
CA GLY A 137 15.50 32.38 -17.54
C GLY A 137 14.86 33.51 -18.36
N GLY A 138 13.72 33.28 -19.01
CA GLY A 138 13.20 34.15 -20.07
C GLY A 138 14.08 34.16 -21.33
N GLY A 139 13.68 34.93 -22.35
CA GLY A 139 14.44 35.03 -23.60
C GLY A 139 13.81 35.94 -24.64
N GLY A 140 14.63 36.58 -25.47
CA GLY A 140 14.15 37.43 -26.58
C GLY A 140 13.33 38.65 -26.16
N GLY A 141 13.59 39.19 -24.97
CA GLY A 141 12.83 40.32 -24.39
C GLY A 141 11.59 39.89 -23.59
N GLN A 142 11.31 38.59 -23.52
CA GLN A 142 10.22 38.05 -22.70
C GLN A 142 10.68 37.74 -21.28
N ALA A 143 9.76 37.90 -20.33
CA ALA A 143 9.96 37.54 -18.94
C ALA A 143 10.08 36.01 -18.77
N ALA A 144 10.64 35.61 -17.63
CA ALA A 144 10.69 34.22 -17.20
C ALA A 144 9.29 33.60 -17.10
N LEU A 145 9.18 32.32 -17.44
CA LEU A 145 7.97 31.52 -17.30
C LEU A 145 8.16 30.44 -16.25
N THR A 146 7.11 30.22 -15.46
CA THR A 146 7.03 29.19 -14.45
C THR A 146 6.11 28.07 -14.93
N THR A 147 6.55 26.83 -14.79
CA THR A 147 5.74 25.62 -15.04
C THR A 147 5.84 24.70 -13.82
N HIS A 148 4.84 23.84 -13.61
CA HIS A 148 4.87 22.82 -12.57
C HIS A 148 4.32 21.49 -13.10
N ASP A 149 4.72 20.40 -12.46
CA ASP A 149 4.16 19.06 -12.64
C ASP A 149 3.86 18.43 -11.28
N GLN A 150 2.81 17.61 -11.19
CA GLN A 150 2.33 17.05 -9.93
C GLN A 150 2.27 15.53 -9.96
N SER A 151 2.74 14.91 -8.89
CA SER A 151 2.63 13.47 -8.64
C SER A 151 1.81 13.19 -7.39
N VAL A 152 0.70 12.46 -7.54
CA VAL A 152 -0.17 12.09 -6.43
C VAL A 152 0.25 10.74 -5.83
N LEU A 153 0.57 10.75 -4.54
CA LEU A 153 0.90 9.60 -3.72
C LEU A 153 -0.37 9.09 -3.03
N GLN A 154 -0.75 7.85 -3.32
CA GLN A 154 -1.88 7.22 -2.63
C GLN A 154 -1.45 6.60 -1.30
N PRO A 155 -2.28 6.70 -0.26
CA PRO A 155 -2.03 6.00 1.00
C PRO A 155 -2.19 4.48 0.83
N ARG A 156 -1.50 3.71 1.69
CA ARG A 156 -1.67 2.24 1.70
C ARG A 156 -3.02 1.82 2.29
N HIS A 157 -3.48 2.52 3.32
CA HIS A 157 -4.80 2.38 3.93
C HIS A 157 -5.75 3.40 3.32
N ARG A 158 -6.99 3.00 3.00
CA ARG A 158 -7.98 3.89 2.39
C ARG A 158 -9.41 3.42 2.66
N GLN A 159 -10.28 4.37 2.98
CA GLN A 159 -11.72 4.16 3.03
C GLN A 159 -12.29 3.91 1.63
N ALA A 160 -13.18 2.91 1.52
CA ALA A 160 -13.76 2.51 0.25
C ALA A 160 -14.67 3.60 -0.31
N GLU A 161 -15.38 4.36 0.52
CA GLU A 161 -16.25 5.47 0.08
C GLU A 161 -15.47 6.64 -0.54
N HIS A 162 -14.14 6.71 -0.36
CA HIS A 162 -13.28 7.70 -1.01
C HIS A 162 -12.94 7.34 -2.46
N PHE A 163 -13.81 6.57 -3.12
CA PHE A 163 -13.68 6.21 -4.53
C PHE A 163 -13.81 7.44 -5.43
N GLY A 164 -13.11 7.44 -6.56
CA GLY A 164 -13.21 8.51 -7.55
C GLY A 164 -14.37 8.29 -8.52
N THR A 165 -14.55 7.05 -8.99
CA THR A 165 -15.67 6.67 -9.87
C THR A 165 -16.24 5.33 -9.44
N SER A 166 -17.50 5.06 -9.77
CA SER A 166 -18.18 3.82 -9.41
C SER A 166 -19.31 3.47 -10.38
N SER A 167 -19.88 2.28 -10.20
CA SER A 167 -21.11 1.83 -10.83
C SER A 167 -21.92 1.01 -9.84
N GLY A 168 -23.21 1.36 -9.69
CA GLY A 168 -24.22 0.56 -8.97
C GLY A 168 -24.21 0.64 -7.45
N VAL A 169 -23.19 1.24 -6.84
CA VAL A 169 -23.04 1.29 -5.37
C VAL A 169 -23.60 2.57 -4.74
N SER A 170 -23.84 2.49 -3.44
CA SER A 170 -24.18 3.61 -2.55
C SER A 170 -23.12 3.79 -1.46
N VAL A 171 -22.96 5.02 -0.95
CA VAL A 171 -22.25 5.26 0.32
C VAL A 171 -23.27 5.18 1.45
N ILE A 172 -23.06 4.26 2.38
CA ILE A 172 -23.99 3.94 3.47
C ILE A 172 -23.36 4.28 4.81
N ALA A 173 -24.01 5.15 5.58
CA ALA A 173 -23.58 5.50 6.93
C ALA A 173 -23.76 4.31 7.89
N LYS A 174 -22.69 3.96 8.60
CA LYS A 174 -22.64 2.89 9.59
C LYS A 174 -21.73 3.28 10.74
N SER A 175 -22.26 3.35 11.96
CA SER A 175 -21.46 3.72 13.13
C SER A 175 -20.36 2.72 13.47
N ALA A 176 -20.45 1.47 13.00
CA ALA A 176 -19.45 0.43 13.23
C ALA A 176 -18.36 0.36 12.14
N ALA A 177 -18.48 1.18 11.10
CA ALA A 177 -17.47 1.37 10.07
C ALA A 177 -16.38 2.33 10.56
N HIS A 178 -15.14 2.12 10.12
CA HIS A 178 -14.13 3.16 10.21
C HIS A 178 -14.58 4.34 9.33
N GLY A 179 -14.33 5.58 9.75
CA GLY A 179 -14.84 6.77 9.05
C GLY A 179 -16.36 6.95 9.07
N GLY A 180 -17.11 6.00 9.62
CA GLY A 180 -18.56 6.03 9.76
C GLY A 180 -19.37 5.71 8.49
N ASN A 181 -18.73 5.30 7.39
CA ASN A 181 -19.39 4.96 6.14
C ASN A 181 -18.83 3.67 5.53
N THR A 182 -19.58 3.10 4.59
CA THR A 182 -19.15 1.97 3.78
C THR A 182 -19.64 2.17 2.35
N VAL A 183 -19.04 1.44 1.42
CA VAL A 183 -19.64 1.19 0.10
C VAL A 183 -20.59 0.01 0.24
N GLY A 184 -21.87 0.23 -0.03
CA GLY A 184 -22.95 -0.75 0.08
C GLY A 184 -23.92 -0.72 -1.09
N ASP A 185 -25.08 -1.36 -0.92
CA ASP A 185 -26.04 -1.67 -2.00
C ASP A 185 -25.40 -2.42 -3.18
N ILE A 186 -24.36 -3.20 -2.90
CA ILE A 186 -23.52 -3.85 -3.90
C ILE A 186 -24.25 -5.02 -4.56
N ASP A 187 -24.44 -4.95 -5.88
CA ASP A 187 -24.87 -6.07 -6.72
C ASP A 187 -23.70 -6.68 -7.52
N THR A 188 -23.92 -7.88 -8.07
CA THR A 188 -22.88 -8.54 -8.89
C THR A 188 -22.60 -7.75 -10.17
N GLY A 189 -21.34 -7.37 -10.37
CA GLY A 189 -20.90 -6.56 -11.51
C GLY A 189 -20.62 -5.10 -11.17
N ASP A 190 -21.06 -4.65 -10.00
CA ASP A 190 -20.76 -3.31 -9.49
C ASP A 190 -19.27 -3.16 -9.16
N TRP A 191 -18.83 -1.91 -9.08
CA TRP A 191 -17.43 -1.60 -8.84
C TRP A 191 -17.22 -0.18 -8.31
N ILE A 192 -16.10 0.00 -7.65
CA ILE A 192 -15.52 1.30 -7.32
C ILE A 192 -14.09 1.38 -7.87
N ALA A 193 -13.63 2.59 -8.19
CA ALA A 193 -12.32 2.79 -8.76
C ALA A 193 -11.61 4.04 -8.23
N PHE A 194 -10.28 3.92 -8.18
CA PHE A 194 -9.37 4.95 -7.69
C PHE A 194 -8.26 5.20 -8.71
N THR A 195 -7.99 6.47 -8.99
CA THR A 195 -6.97 6.89 -9.95
C THR A 195 -6.30 8.17 -9.43
N PRO A 196 -4.97 8.30 -9.51
CA PRO A 196 -3.97 7.30 -9.94
C PRO A 196 -3.62 6.28 -8.83
N TYR A 197 -3.07 5.10 -9.18
CA TYR A 197 -2.46 4.12 -8.25
C TYR A 197 -1.18 3.51 -8.85
N VAL A 198 -0.16 3.28 -8.02
CA VAL A 198 1.00 2.44 -8.36
C VAL A 198 0.89 1.15 -7.56
N LEU A 199 0.91 0.00 -8.23
CA LEU A 199 0.62 -1.31 -7.62
C LEU A 199 1.79 -2.31 -7.74
N SER A 200 2.90 -1.89 -8.36
CA SER A 200 3.99 -2.80 -8.74
C SER A 200 4.70 -3.47 -7.56
N ASP A 201 4.66 -2.86 -6.37
CA ASP A 201 5.24 -3.41 -5.13
C ASP A 201 4.20 -4.08 -4.22
N ALA A 202 2.90 -3.99 -4.54
CA ALA A 202 1.83 -4.57 -3.76
C ALA A 202 1.84 -6.11 -3.79
N LYS A 203 1.83 -6.73 -2.62
CA LYS A 203 1.81 -8.19 -2.42
C LYS A 203 0.43 -8.72 -2.10
N SER A 204 -0.34 -7.97 -1.31
CA SER A 204 -1.70 -8.31 -0.95
C SER A 204 -2.51 -7.05 -0.67
N VAL A 205 -3.83 -7.18 -0.74
CA VAL A 205 -4.77 -6.21 -0.17
C VAL A 205 -5.67 -6.92 0.82
N THR A 206 -5.86 -6.30 1.98
CA THR A 206 -6.83 -6.72 2.99
C THR A 206 -7.93 -5.67 3.01
N ALA A 207 -9.18 -6.11 2.86
CA ALA A 207 -10.36 -5.25 2.93
C ALA A 207 -11.20 -5.63 4.15
N ARG A 208 -11.67 -4.63 4.89
CA ARG A 208 -12.65 -4.79 5.96
C ARG A 208 -14.04 -4.78 5.32
N ILE A 209 -14.81 -5.84 5.53
CA ILE A 209 -16.10 -6.06 4.88
C ILE A 209 -17.17 -6.45 5.90
N SER A 210 -18.44 -6.26 5.57
CA SER A 210 -19.57 -6.86 6.28
C SER A 210 -20.55 -7.49 5.29
N SER A 211 -21.30 -8.52 5.69
CA SER A 211 -22.28 -9.15 4.80
C SER A 211 -23.44 -9.72 5.60
N GLY A 212 -24.58 -9.03 5.52
CA GLY A 212 -25.89 -9.58 5.86
C GLY A 212 -26.59 -10.28 4.69
N GLY A 213 -25.98 -10.24 3.50
CA GLY A 213 -26.45 -10.86 2.27
C GLY A 213 -25.89 -12.27 2.04
N ALA A 214 -25.62 -12.60 0.78
CA ALA A 214 -25.11 -13.91 0.38
C ALA A 214 -23.57 -14.04 0.41
N GLY A 215 -22.86 -12.95 0.74
CA GLY A 215 -21.42 -12.86 0.52
C GLY A 215 -21.07 -12.83 -0.98
N GLY A 216 -19.84 -13.15 -1.32
CA GLY A 216 -19.39 -13.15 -2.72
C GLY A 216 -17.88 -13.17 -2.86
N THR A 217 -17.37 -12.44 -3.84
CA THR A 217 -15.93 -12.22 -4.01
C THR A 217 -15.65 -10.77 -4.37
N LEU A 218 -14.55 -10.27 -3.80
CA LEU A 218 -13.96 -8.99 -4.15
C LEU A 218 -12.80 -9.25 -5.13
N GLU A 219 -12.96 -8.82 -6.37
CA GLU A 219 -11.90 -8.85 -7.38
C GLU A 219 -11.12 -7.53 -7.36
N VAL A 220 -9.80 -7.64 -7.36
CA VAL A 220 -8.88 -6.50 -7.41
C VAL A 220 -8.31 -6.44 -8.82
N ARG A 221 -8.59 -5.37 -9.55
CA ARG A 221 -8.25 -5.23 -10.97
C ARG A 221 -7.48 -3.94 -11.24
N ALA A 222 -6.64 -3.99 -12.28
CA ALA A 222 -5.93 -2.82 -12.81
C ALA A 222 -6.52 -2.36 -14.16
N GLY A 223 -6.59 -1.04 -14.33
CA GLY A 223 -6.93 -0.36 -15.58
C GLY A 223 -8.43 -0.19 -15.85
N SER A 224 -9.25 -1.25 -15.67
CA SER A 224 -10.71 -1.16 -15.80
C SER A 224 -11.42 -2.23 -14.97
N SER A 225 -12.76 -2.14 -14.87
CA SER A 225 -13.59 -3.16 -14.24
C SER A 225 -13.53 -4.54 -14.93
N THR A 226 -13.00 -4.59 -16.16
CA THR A 226 -12.72 -5.84 -16.90
C THR A 226 -11.23 -6.03 -17.19
N GLY A 227 -10.38 -5.19 -16.62
CA GLY A 227 -8.93 -5.19 -16.83
C GLY A 227 -8.22 -6.34 -16.13
N THR A 228 -6.89 -6.21 -16.02
CA THR A 228 -6.03 -7.26 -15.46
C THR A 228 -6.47 -7.61 -14.04
N LEU A 229 -6.93 -8.85 -13.84
CA LEU A 229 -7.21 -9.37 -12.50
C LEU A 229 -5.88 -9.56 -11.77
N LEU A 230 -5.72 -8.88 -10.64
CA LEU A 230 -4.53 -8.94 -9.79
C LEU A 230 -4.67 -10.03 -8.72
N GLY A 231 -5.85 -10.08 -8.10
CA GLY A 231 -6.19 -11.02 -7.05
C GLY A 231 -7.70 -11.04 -6.76
N THR A 232 -8.12 -12.00 -5.95
CA THR A 232 -9.51 -12.16 -5.54
C THR A 232 -9.55 -12.57 -4.07
N ALA A 233 -10.39 -11.89 -3.27
CA ALA A 233 -10.72 -12.30 -1.91
C ALA A 233 -12.12 -12.92 -1.90
N THR A 234 -12.29 -14.02 -1.18
CA THR A 234 -13.62 -14.55 -0.86
C THR A 234 -14.23 -13.72 0.26
N VAL A 235 -15.48 -13.32 0.10
CA VAL A 235 -16.26 -12.56 1.08
C VAL A 235 -17.30 -13.49 1.73
N PRO A 236 -17.08 -13.93 2.99
CA PRO A 236 -18.07 -14.73 3.71
C PRO A 236 -19.27 -13.89 4.16
N VAL A 237 -20.36 -14.57 4.49
CA VAL A 237 -21.46 -13.99 5.28
C VAL A 237 -20.95 -13.76 6.71
N THR A 238 -21.00 -12.52 7.20
CA THR A 238 -20.53 -12.15 8.55
C THR A 238 -21.62 -12.25 9.63
N GLY A 239 -22.84 -12.61 9.21
CA GLY A 239 -23.99 -12.71 10.11
C GLY A 239 -24.71 -11.38 10.35
N GLY A 240 -24.36 -10.32 9.63
CA GLY A 240 -25.07 -9.04 9.70
C GLY A 240 -24.30 -7.89 9.04
N TRP A 241 -25.05 -6.84 8.67
CA TRP A 241 -24.52 -5.63 8.02
C TRP A 241 -23.60 -4.76 8.89
N GLU A 242 -23.60 -5.00 10.19
CA GLU A 242 -22.76 -4.31 11.18
C GLU A 242 -21.64 -5.22 11.72
N ASN A 243 -21.57 -6.47 11.27
CA ASN A 243 -20.52 -7.40 11.68
C ASN A 243 -19.40 -7.36 10.66
N PHE A 244 -18.31 -6.69 11.00
CA PHE A 244 -17.16 -6.56 10.12
C PHE A 244 -16.11 -7.65 10.32
N GLN A 245 -15.47 -8.05 9.24
CA GLN A 245 -14.29 -8.92 9.25
C GLN A 245 -13.35 -8.56 8.11
N ASP A 246 -12.08 -8.92 8.26
CA ASP A 246 -11.09 -8.71 7.22
C ASP A 246 -11.03 -9.90 6.25
N VAL A 247 -10.90 -9.60 4.97
CA VAL A 247 -10.64 -10.57 3.90
C VAL A 247 -9.44 -10.14 3.08
N THR A 248 -8.60 -11.10 2.68
CA THR A 248 -7.33 -10.80 1.99
C THR A 248 -7.30 -11.43 0.60
N ALA A 249 -6.77 -10.67 -0.37
CA ALA A 249 -6.40 -11.14 -1.69
C ALA A 249 -4.90 -11.01 -1.88
N ASP A 250 -4.23 -12.11 -2.23
CA ASP A 250 -2.86 -12.07 -2.74
C ASP A 250 -2.86 -11.46 -4.15
N LEU A 251 -1.91 -10.55 -4.41
CA LEU A 251 -1.83 -9.78 -5.64
C LEU A 251 -0.66 -10.25 -6.50
N SER A 252 -0.94 -10.31 -7.80
CA SER A 252 0.03 -10.70 -8.82
C SER A 252 -0.26 -9.94 -10.11
N ARG A 253 0.70 -9.92 -11.04
CA ARG A 253 0.54 -9.29 -12.38
C ARG A 253 0.20 -7.79 -12.33
N ALA A 254 0.61 -7.09 -11.28
CA ALA A 254 0.49 -5.65 -11.22
C ALA A 254 1.22 -5.01 -12.42
N PRO A 255 0.60 -4.06 -13.13
CA PRO A 255 1.28 -3.34 -14.19
C PRO A 255 2.46 -2.55 -13.61
N ARG A 256 3.44 -2.27 -14.47
CA ARG A 256 4.45 -1.26 -14.14
C ARG A 256 3.78 0.11 -14.25
N GLY A 257 4.15 1.01 -13.35
CA GLY A 257 3.70 2.39 -13.39
C GLY A 257 2.33 2.64 -12.81
N THR A 258 1.85 3.83 -13.15
CA THR A 258 0.56 4.33 -12.68
C THR A 258 -0.60 3.71 -13.46
N THR A 259 -1.63 3.29 -12.75
CA THR A 259 -2.85 2.71 -13.29
C THR A 259 -4.08 3.18 -12.49
N SER A 260 -5.26 2.68 -12.87
CA SER A 260 -6.48 2.79 -12.07
C SER A 260 -6.69 1.48 -11.30
N LEU A 261 -6.90 1.58 -9.99
CA LEU A 261 -7.31 0.45 -9.15
C LEU A 261 -8.83 0.29 -9.22
N TYR A 262 -9.30 -0.91 -9.51
CA TYR A 262 -10.71 -1.28 -9.49
C TYR A 262 -10.96 -2.35 -8.44
N LEU A 263 -11.95 -2.13 -7.59
CA LEU A 263 -12.54 -3.14 -6.73
C LEU A 263 -13.88 -3.53 -7.36
N VAL A 264 -13.96 -4.76 -7.85
CA VAL A 264 -15.14 -5.28 -8.58
C VAL A 264 -15.81 -6.37 -7.75
N PHE A 265 -17.12 -6.24 -7.60
CA PHE A 265 -17.90 -7.09 -6.70
C PHE A 265 -18.62 -8.18 -7.51
N LYS A 266 -18.52 -9.43 -7.05
CA LYS A 266 -19.16 -10.57 -7.70
C LYS A 266 -19.91 -11.40 -6.67
N GLY A 267 -21.00 -12.01 -7.09
CA GLY A 267 -21.81 -12.89 -6.25
C GLY A 267 -22.89 -13.59 -7.06
N GLY A 268 -23.77 -14.31 -6.37
CA GLY A 268 -24.97 -14.87 -7.00
C GLY A 268 -25.94 -13.77 -7.43
N THR A 269 -26.60 -13.94 -8.57
CA THR A 269 -27.64 -13.02 -9.04
C THR A 269 -28.94 -13.21 -8.25
N GLY A 270 -29.65 -12.11 -7.97
CA GLY A 270 -31.03 -12.13 -7.43
C GLY A 270 -31.17 -12.18 -5.91
N ASN A 271 -30.10 -11.90 -5.16
CA ASN A 271 -30.05 -12.02 -3.71
C ASN A 271 -29.84 -10.68 -2.96
N GLY A 272 -30.38 -9.57 -3.46
CA GLY A 272 -30.14 -8.24 -2.85
C GLY A 272 -28.64 -7.91 -2.72
N ALA A 273 -28.33 -6.92 -1.89
CA ALA A 273 -26.95 -6.50 -1.66
C ALA A 273 -26.07 -7.69 -1.20
N LEU A 274 -24.87 -7.80 -1.75
CA LEU A 274 -23.95 -8.92 -1.51
C LEU A 274 -23.22 -8.78 -0.17
N PHE A 275 -22.54 -7.65 0.00
CA PHE A 275 -21.71 -7.27 1.13
C PHE A 275 -21.44 -5.77 1.05
N ASP A 276 -20.94 -5.19 2.13
CA ASP A 276 -20.44 -3.82 2.18
C ASP A 276 -18.90 -3.86 2.34
N VAL A 277 -18.23 -2.83 1.83
CA VAL A 277 -16.78 -2.63 1.99
C VAL A 277 -16.55 -1.34 2.76
N ASP A 278 -15.80 -1.44 3.85
CA ASP A 278 -15.45 -0.31 4.72
C ASP A 278 -14.15 0.33 4.24
N ASP A 279 -13.02 -0.26 4.58
CA ASP A 279 -11.70 0.20 4.17
C ASP A 279 -10.87 -0.93 3.55
N PHE A 280 -9.73 -0.57 2.97
CA PHE A 280 -8.73 -1.54 2.56
C PHE A 280 -7.30 -1.04 2.78
N THR A 281 -6.39 -2.00 2.97
CA THR A 281 -4.96 -1.75 3.19
C THR A 281 -4.09 -2.64 2.31
N PHE A 282 -3.10 -2.06 1.65
CA PHE A 282 -2.06 -2.80 0.91
C PHE A 282 -0.88 -3.20 1.80
N THR A 283 -0.42 -4.44 1.62
CA THR A 283 0.93 -4.86 2.03
C THR A 283 1.85 -4.78 0.82
N THR A 284 3.01 -4.13 0.95
CA THR A 284 4.01 -4.03 -0.13
C THR A 284 5.36 -4.62 0.28
N GLY A 285 6.24 -4.90 -0.69
CA GLY A 285 7.57 -5.46 -0.43
C GLY A 285 8.51 -5.49 -1.62
#